data_AF-A0A3S0JSG8-F1
#
_entry.id   AF-A0A3S0JSG8-F1
#
_cell.length_a   1.000
_cell.length_b   1.000
_cell.length_c   1.000
_cell.angle_alpha   90.00
_cell.angle_beta   90.00
_cell.angle_gamma   90.00
#
_symmetry.space_group_name_H-M   'P 1'
#
loop_
_entity.id
_entity.type
_entity.pdbx_description
1 polymer ?
#
loop_
_entity_poly.entity_id
_entity_poly.type
_entity_poly.pdbx_seq_one_letter_code
_entity_poly.pdbx_strand_id
1 'polypeptide(L)'
;MTIQAVLFPYWTGDCHVPSSEEKIGDAPVVRHGQGRGVGEIAAWLDGDFGHLGRDSELRTRSAFAAPTNGGEGSTCVHCGEGHAVLRVADFFLVYSRWNPQDVVLLTRPQILAVLEGYAAFRSMNPRKMHRPPMPFAIEYEAEGEEAIRWVTQAGGCFDPEMDAGPEY
;
A
#
# COMPACT_ATOMS: atom_id res chain seq x y z
N MET A 1 0.69 -9.50 -15.48
CA MET A 1 -0.24 -10.57 -15.07
C MET A 1 -0.77 -10.12 -13.74
N THR A 2 -2.06 -9.82 -13.63
CA THR A 2 -2.61 -9.26 -12.38
C THR A 2 -2.60 -10.32 -11.28
N ILE A 3 -2.05 -9.98 -10.12
CA ILE A 3 -2.01 -10.80 -8.92
C ILE A 3 -3.20 -10.42 -8.05
N GLN A 4 -3.96 -11.41 -7.61
CA GLN A 4 -5.11 -11.22 -6.72
C GLN A 4 -4.77 -11.71 -5.31
N ALA A 5 -5.09 -10.90 -4.32
CA ALA A 5 -4.89 -11.24 -2.91
C ALA A 5 -6.03 -10.71 -2.04
N VAL A 6 -6.04 -11.14 -0.79
CA VAL A 6 -6.98 -10.62 0.21
C VAL A 6 -6.16 -9.88 1.25
N LEU A 7 -6.44 -8.60 1.42
CA LEU A 7 -5.86 -7.80 2.47
C LEU A 7 -6.64 -8.05 3.76
N PHE A 8 -5.91 -8.40 4.82
CA PHE A 8 -6.42 -8.52 6.17
C PHE A 8 -5.85 -7.39 7.02
N PRO A 9 -6.39 -6.16 6.96
CA PRO A 9 -6.07 -5.18 7.97
C PRO A 9 -6.66 -5.71 9.29
N TYR A 10 -5.89 -5.80 10.37
CA TYR A 10 -6.33 -6.51 11.57
C TYR A 10 -6.66 -5.56 12.75
N TRP A 11 -7.69 -5.94 13.53
CA TRP A 11 -8.18 -5.27 14.74
C TRP A 11 -8.34 -6.32 15.88
N THR A 12 -7.52 -6.27 16.94
CA THR A 12 -7.60 -7.19 18.11
C THR A 12 -8.69 -6.80 19.11
N GLY A 13 -9.29 -5.61 18.98
CA GLY A 13 -10.07 -4.98 20.04
C GLY A 13 -9.28 -3.97 20.88
N ASP A 14 -7.94 -4.09 20.96
CA ASP A 14 -7.09 -3.24 21.82
C ASP A 14 -5.92 -2.53 21.08
N CYS A 15 -5.45 -3.03 19.94
CA CYS A 15 -4.34 -2.44 19.19
C CYS A 15 -4.32 -2.81 17.70
N HIS A 16 -3.72 -1.93 16.89
CA HIS A 16 -3.29 -2.21 15.52
C HIS A 16 -2.00 -3.03 15.57
N VAL A 17 -1.96 -4.17 14.89
CA VAL A 17 -0.72 -4.93 14.67
C VAL A 17 -0.66 -5.27 13.18
N PRO A 18 0.37 -4.82 12.45
CA PRO A 18 0.62 -5.31 11.10
C PRO A 18 1.23 -6.69 11.25
N SER A 19 0.61 -7.75 10.71
CA SER A 19 1.33 -9.02 10.70
C SER A 19 0.90 -9.98 9.60
N SER A 20 1.87 -10.21 8.73
CA SER A 20 2.02 -11.41 7.90
C SER A 20 2.38 -12.67 8.72
N GLU A 21 2.55 -12.59 10.05
CA GLU A 21 3.16 -13.69 10.83
C GLU A 21 2.41 -14.16 12.10
N GLU A 22 1.54 -13.36 12.73
CA GLU A 22 0.93 -13.74 14.02
C GLU A 22 -0.44 -14.43 13.90
N LYS A 23 -0.57 -15.55 14.64
CA LYS A 23 -1.84 -16.25 14.86
C LYS A 23 -2.66 -15.48 15.87
N ILE A 24 -3.93 -15.18 15.55
CA ILE A 24 -4.77 -14.37 16.43
C ILE A 24 -6.06 -15.12 16.79
N GLY A 25 -6.17 -15.53 18.06
CA GLY A 25 -7.31 -16.30 18.58
C GLY A 25 -7.46 -17.68 17.90
N ASP A 26 -8.72 -18.13 17.78
CA ASP A 26 -9.09 -19.34 17.03
C ASP A 26 -9.21 -19.07 15.52
N ALA A 27 -9.01 -17.82 15.08
CA ALA A 27 -9.02 -17.52 13.67
C ALA A 27 -7.83 -18.25 13.01
N PRO A 28 -8.05 -18.94 11.87
CA PRO A 28 -6.95 -19.52 11.14
C PRO A 28 -5.98 -18.41 10.77
N VAL A 29 -4.70 -18.59 11.09
CA VAL A 29 -3.64 -17.71 10.57
C VAL A 29 -3.79 -17.71 9.07
N VAL A 30 -3.98 -16.54 8.47
CA VAL A 30 -3.89 -16.45 7.01
C VAL A 30 -2.42 -16.45 6.65
N ARG A 31 -1.82 -17.64 6.71
CA ARG A 31 -0.53 -17.94 6.09
C ARG A 31 -0.82 -18.43 4.69
N HIS A 32 -0.90 -17.54 3.72
CA HIS A 32 -0.84 -18.00 2.34
C HIS A 32 0.14 -17.12 1.58
N GLY A 33 1.06 -17.77 0.87
CA GLY A 33 2.07 -17.13 0.03
C GLY A 33 1.42 -16.35 -1.11
N GLN A 34 0.86 -15.19 -0.76
CA GLN A 34 0.16 -14.26 -1.64
C GLN A 34 1.14 -13.25 -2.27
N GLY A 35 2.44 -13.40 -2.03
CA GLY A 35 3.49 -12.49 -2.52
C GLY A 35 3.92 -11.46 -1.48
N ARG A 36 5.11 -10.89 -1.66
CA ARG A 36 5.65 -9.83 -0.78
C ARG A 36 4.83 -8.53 -0.90
N GLY A 37 4.23 -8.29 -2.07
CA GLY A 37 3.48 -7.07 -2.37
C GLY A 37 2.23 -6.88 -1.51
N VAL A 38 1.59 -7.96 -1.05
CA VAL A 38 0.43 -7.87 -0.13
C VAL A 38 0.85 -7.38 1.24
N GLY A 39 1.97 -7.90 1.75
CA GLY A 39 2.56 -7.43 3.00
C GLY A 39 2.96 -5.96 2.91
N GLU A 40 3.53 -5.57 1.77
CA GLU A 40 3.92 -4.20 1.50
C GLU A 40 2.73 -3.23 1.46
N ILE A 41 1.65 -3.60 0.76
CA ILE A 41 0.41 -2.80 0.75
C ILE A 41 -0.17 -2.68 2.17
N ALA A 42 -0.15 -3.76 2.95
CA ALA A 42 -0.64 -3.73 4.33
C ALA A 42 0.20 -2.80 5.22
N ALA A 43 1.53 -2.91 5.14
CA ALA A 43 2.45 -2.09 5.91
C ALA A 43 2.34 -0.60 5.54
N TRP A 44 2.21 -0.30 4.25
CA TRP A 44 1.98 1.06 3.76
C TRP A 44 0.70 1.67 4.31
N LEU A 45 -0.42 0.95 4.24
CA LEU A 45 -1.71 1.44 4.72
C LEU A 45 -1.73 1.64 6.24
N ASP A 46 -1.15 0.72 7.00
CA ASP A 46 -1.11 0.82 8.46
C ASP A 46 -0.20 1.98 8.90
N GLY A 47 1.05 1.99 8.44
CA GLY A 47 2.05 2.99 8.84
C GLY A 47 1.72 4.41 8.38
N ASP A 48 1.31 4.57 7.12
CA ASP A 48 1.19 5.91 6.54
C ASP A 48 -0.23 6.48 6.59
N PHE A 49 -1.26 5.64 6.73
CA PHE A 49 -2.66 6.08 6.78
C PHE A 49 -3.35 5.78 8.11
N GLY A 50 -2.86 4.84 8.93
CA GLY A 50 -3.46 4.46 10.21
C GLY A 50 -3.64 5.65 11.17
N HIS A 51 -2.73 6.62 11.10
CA HIS A 51 -2.72 7.82 11.96
C HIS A 51 -3.22 9.10 11.27
N LEU A 52 -3.52 9.06 9.97
CA LEU A 52 -3.99 10.25 9.26
C LEU A 52 -5.42 10.61 9.69
N GLY A 53 -5.61 11.92 9.91
CA GLY A 53 -6.95 12.51 10.01
C GLY A 53 -7.66 12.52 8.65
N ARG A 54 -9.00 12.61 8.69
CA ARG A 54 -9.87 12.52 7.50
C ARG A 54 -9.46 13.47 6.36
N ASP A 55 -9.08 14.71 6.67
CA ASP A 55 -8.73 15.70 5.65
C ASP A 55 -7.39 15.37 4.96
N SER A 56 -6.42 14.80 5.70
CA SER A 56 -5.16 14.34 5.14
C SER A 56 -5.38 13.14 4.22
N GLU A 57 -6.20 12.18 4.64
CA GLU A 57 -6.57 11.02 3.83
C GLU A 57 -7.24 11.45 2.51
N LEU A 58 -8.17 12.42 2.56
CA LEU A 58 -8.86 12.94 1.38
C LEU A 58 -7.89 13.63 0.41
N ARG A 59 -6.94 14.44 0.92
CA ARG A 59 -5.91 15.08 0.09
C ARG A 59 -5.04 14.04 -0.60
N THR A 60 -4.57 13.05 0.15
CA THR A 60 -3.74 11.98 -0.40
C THR A 60 -4.48 11.20 -1.48
N ARG A 61 -5.72 10.77 -1.24
CA ARG A 61 -6.58 10.11 -2.27
C ARG A 61 -6.77 10.99 -3.50
N SER A 62 -6.92 12.30 -3.33
CA SER A 62 -7.05 13.23 -4.47
C SER A 62 -5.78 13.30 -5.31
N ALA A 63 -4.59 13.17 -4.70
CA ALA A 63 -3.32 13.10 -5.43
C ALA A 63 -3.24 11.84 -6.31
N PHE A 64 -3.66 10.68 -5.79
CA PHE A 64 -3.77 9.43 -6.55
C PHE A 64 -4.79 9.52 -7.71
N ALA A 65 -5.88 10.26 -7.49
CA ALA A 65 -6.94 10.48 -8.47
C ALA A 65 -6.69 11.68 -9.41
N ALA A 66 -5.56 12.38 -9.29
CA ALA A 66 -5.23 13.48 -10.20
C ALA A 66 -4.81 12.93 -11.58
N PRO A 67 -5.30 13.49 -12.70
CA PRO A 67 -4.84 13.09 -14.03
C PRO A 67 -3.35 13.42 -14.21
N THR A 68 -2.70 12.69 -15.11
CA THR A 68 -1.30 12.94 -15.50
C THR A 68 -1.26 13.71 -16.80
N ASN A 69 -0.32 14.65 -16.90
CA ASN A 69 0.06 15.22 -18.18
C ASN A 69 1.07 14.24 -18.78
N GLY A 70 0.66 13.48 -19.80
CA GLY A 70 1.53 12.49 -20.44
C GLY A 70 2.84 13.13 -20.90
N GLY A 71 3.96 12.64 -20.37
CA GLY A 71 5.31 13.14 -20.66
C GLY A 71 6.18 13.45 -19.45
N GLU A 72 5.61 13.52 -18.25
CA GLU A 72 6.40 13.64 -17.01
C GLU A 72 6.95 12.27 -16.59
N GLY A 73 8.21 12.25 -16.13
CA GLY A 73 8.85 11.06 -15.55
C GLY A 73 8.20 10.62 -14.23
N SER A 74 8.93 9.94 -13.36
CA SER A 74 8.41 9.58 -12.04
C SER A 74 8.16 10.81 -11.17
N THR A 75 6.98 10.87 -10.54
CA THR A 75 6.62 11.88 -9.55
C THR A 75 6.23 11.20 -8.25
N CYS A 76 6.82 11.60 -7.13
CA CYS A 76 6.38 11.14 -5.82
C CYS A 76 5.02 11.77 -5.47
N VAL A 77 3.98 10.94 -5.32
CA VAL A 77 2.60 11.38 -5.02
C VAL A 77 2.24 11.18 -3.55
N HIS A 78 3.04 10.41 -2.82
CA HIS A 78 2.90 10.19 -1.39
C HIS A 78 4.26 9.84 -0.79
N CYS A 79 4.60 10.44 0.35
CA CYS A 79 5.78 10.11 1.12
C CYS A 79 5.39 10.12 2.60
N GLY A 80 5.39 8.96 3.22
CA GLY A 80 5.15 8.78 4.64
C GLY A 80 6.41 8.39 5.39
N GLU A 81 6.21 7.86 6.60
CA GLU A 81 7.31 7.50 7.48
C GLU A 81 8.03 6.24 7.00
N GLY A 82 7.27 5.22 6.60
CA GLY A 82 7.82 3.95 6.14
C GLY A 82 7.93 3.80 4.63
N HIS A 83 7.09 4.52 3.88
CA HIS A 83 6.86 4.23 2.48
C HIS A 83 6.80 5.50 1.64
N ALA A 84 7.03 5.33 0.35
CA ALA A 84 6.73 6.34 -0.64
C ALA A 84 6.03 5.71 -1.84
N VAL A 85 5.35 6.56 -2.62
CA VAL A 85 4.64 6.12 -3.83
C VAL A 85 5.04 7.00 -4.99
N LEU A 86 5.71 6.38 -5.97
CA LEU A 86 6.00 7.02 -7.25
C LEU A 86 4.87 6.74 -8.23
N ARG A 87 4.43 7.79 -8.93
CA ARG A 87 3.54 7.68 -10.08
C ARG A 87 4.33 7.82 -11.36
N VAL A 88 4.12 6.90 -12.30
CA VAL A 88 4.72 6.90 -13.65
C VAL A 88 3.65 6.50 -14.64
N ALA A 89 3.29 7.42 -15.54
CA ALA A 89 2.11 7.25 -16.40
C ALA A 89 0.87 6.84 -15.58
N ASP A 90 0.29 5.68 -15.85
CA ASP A 90 -0.87 5.12 -15.12
C ASP A 90 -0.50 4.12 -14.02
N PHE A 91 0.78 3.97 -13.73
CA PHE A 91 1.32 3.08 -12.71
C PHE A 91 1.71 3.82 -11.43
N PHE A 92 1.58 3.10 -10.33
CA PHE A 92 1.92 3.53 -8.98
C PHE A 92 2.83 2.47 -8.38
N LEU A 93 4.07 2.85 -8.07
CA LEU A 93 5.02 2.02 -7.37
C LEU A 93 5.01 2.41 -5.90
N VAL A 94 4.45 1.55 -5.06
CA VAL A 94 4.56 1.65 -3.61
C VAL A 94 5.83 0.92 -3.21
N TYR A 95 6.66 1.56 -2.39
CA TYR A 95 7.92 0.97 -1.94
C TYR A 95 8.25 1.36 -0.51
N SER A 96 8.93 0.44 0.15
CA SER A 96 9.52 0.66 1.45
C SER A 96 10.74 1.57 1.30
N ARG A 97 10.82 2.56 2.18
CA ARG A 97 12.01 3.42 2.30
C ARG A 97 13.18 2.73 3.00
N TRP A 98 12.93 1.54 3.56
CA TRP A 98 13.90 0.77 4.37
C TRP A 98 14.40 -0.47 3.65
N ASN A 99 13.61 -1.02 2.71
CA ASN A 99 14.01 -2.18 1.93
C ASN A 99 13.64 -1.99 0.45
N PRO A 100 14.62 -1.80 -0.45
CA PRO A 100 14.37 -1.51 -1.86
C PRO A 100 13.82 -2.70 -2.66
N GLN A 101 13.76 -3.89 -2.07
CA GLN A 101 13.14 -5.07 -2.67
C GLN A 101 11.65 -5.20 -2.31
N ASP A 102 11.21 -4.48 -1.28
CA ASP A 102 9.82 -4.47 -0.87
C ASP A 102 9.09 -3.37 -1.66
N VAL A 103 8.72 -3.75 -2.89
CA VAL A 103 8.11 -2.87 -3.88
C VAL A 103 6.94 -3.57 -4.55
N VAL A 104 5.89 -2.81 -4.83
CA VAL A 104 4.66 -3.31 -5.43
C VAL A 104 4.11 -2.30 -6.42
N LEU A 105 3.73 -2.80 -7.60
CA LEU A 105 3.22 -2.02 -8.70
C LEU A 105 1.71 -2.17 -8.78
N LEU A 106 1.00 -1.05 -8.77
CA LEU A 106 -0.44 -0.98 -8.97
C LEU A 106 -0.76 -0.08 -10.15
N THR A 107 -1.85 -0.38 -10.84
CA THR A 107 -2.49 0.58 -11.75
C THR A 107 -3.31 1.59 -10.95
N ARG A 108 -3.71 2.67 -11.60
CA ARG A 108 -4.60 3.66 -11.02
C ARG A 108 -5.91 3.09 -10.44
N PRO A 109 -6.67 2.23 -11.14
CA PRO A 109 -7.87 1.63 -10.56
C PRO A 109 -7.58 0.79 -9.31
N GLN A 110 -6.48 0.04 -9.33
CA GLN A 110 -6.07 -0.84 -8.23
C GLN A 110 -5.71 -0.05 -6.97
N ILE A 111 -4.86 0.97 -7.07
CA ILE A 111 -4.49 1.77 -5.88
C ILE A 111 -5.68 2.52 -5.30
N LEU A 112 -6.61 2.99 -6.13
CA LEU A 112 -7.84 3.64 -5.66
C LEU A 112 -8.77 2.65 -4.96
N ALA A 113 -8.90 1.42 -5.47
CA ALA A 113 -9.67 0.36 -4.84
C ALA A 113 -9.08 -0.05 -3.49
N VAL A 114 -7.75 -0.15 -3.38
CA VAL A 114 -7.03 -0.41 -2.12
C VAL A 114 -7.35 0.68 -1.08
N LEU A 115 -7.24 1.96 -1.45
CA LEU A 115 -7.53 3.09 -0.55
C LEU A 115 -9.01 3.15 -0.15
N GLU A 116 -9.93 2.80 -1.05
CA GLU A 116 -11.36 2.71 -0.74
C GLU A 116 -11.68 1.57 0.24
N GLY A 117 -11.13 0.38 0.00
CA GLY A 117 -11.25 -0.76 0.90
C GLY A 117 -10.72 -0.44 2.31
N TYR A 118 -9.57 0.23 2.38
CA TYR A 118 -8.99 0.63 3.66
C TYR A 118 -9.79 1.72 4.39
N ALA A 119 -10.32 2.70 3.67
CA ALA A 119 -11.21 3.70 4.25
C ALA A 119 -12.49 3.07 4.82
N ALA A 120 -13.09 2.11 4.10
CA ALA A 120 -14.23 1.35 4.58
C ALA A 120 -13.89 0.55 5.83
N PHE A 121 -12.73 -0.11 5.84
CA PHE A 121 -12.19 -0.81 7.01
C PHE A 121 -12.07 0.13 8.23
N ARG A 122 -11.45 1.31 8.07
CA ARG A 122 -11.25 2.29 9.16
C ARG A 122 -12.55 2.96 9.64
N SER A 123 -13.59 3.00 8.81
CA SER A 123 -14.88 3.60 9.17
C SER A 123 -15.65 2.79 10.23
N MET A 124 -15.25 1.54 10.46
CA MET A 124 -15.83 0.66 11.46
C MET A 124 -15.50 1.14 12.87
N ASN A 125 -16.51 1.12 13.76
CA ASN A 125 -16.33 1.59 15.13
C ASN A 125 -15.53 0.55 15.95
N PRO A 126 -14.33 0.88 16.44
CA PRO A 126 -13.47 -0.03 17.20
C PRO A 126 -13.98 -0.31 18.61
N ARG A 127 -15.19 0.14 18.98
CA ARG A 127 -15.87 -0.24 20.22
C ARG A 127 -16.97 -1.29 20.01
N LYS A 128 -17.27 -1.65 18.76
CA LYS A 128 -18.32 -2.62 18.41
C LYS A 128 -17.74 -4.01 18.13
N MET A 129 -17.29 -4.68 19.19
CA MET A 129 -16.59 -5.99 19.13
C MET A 129 -17.38 -7.12 18.44
N HIS A 130 -18.70 -7.00 18.30
CA HIS A 130 -19.57 -7.98 17.65
C HIS A 130 -19.68 -7.80 16.12
N ARG A 131 -18.99 -6.82 15.54
CA ARG A 131 -18.89 -6.60 14.09
C ARG A 131 -17.45 -6.24 13.72
N PRO A 132 -16.54 -7.22 13.62
CA PRO A 132 -15.18 -6.96 13.17
C PRO A 132 -15.19 -6.41 11.74
N PRO A 133 -14.25 -5.49 11.41
CA PRO A 133 -13.98 -5.12 10.03
C PRO A 133 -13.71 -6.37 9.20
N MET A 134 -14.28 -6.43 8.00
CA MET A 134 -14.02 -7.53 7.09
C MET A 134 -12.72 -7.27 6.31
N PRO A 135 -11.94 -8.32 6.02
CA PRO A 135 -10.87 -8.24 5.04
C PRO A 135 -11.45 -7.90 3.65
N PHE A 136 -10.63 -7.34 2.77
CA PHE A 136 -11.05 -6.96 1.42
C PHE A 136 -10.06 -7.45 0.37
N ALA A 137 -10.57 -7.78 -0.82
CA ALA A 137 -9.75 -8.22 -1.93
C ALA A 137 -8.98 -7.04 -2.53
N ILE A 138 -7.74 -7.31 -2.95
CA ILE A 138 -6.88 -6.37 -3.65
C ILE A 138 -6.28 -7.02 -4.89
N GLU A 139 -5.91 -6.18 -5.84
CA GLU A 139 -5.21 -6.59 -7.06
C GLU A 139 -4.01 -5.68 -7.27
N TYR A 140 -2.92 -6.25 -7.80
CA TYR A 140 -1.72 -5.51 -8.17
C TYR A 140 -1.03 -6.18 -9.37
N GLU A 141 -0.18 -5.44 -10.08
CA GLU A 141 0.41 -5.90 -11.34
C GLU A 141 1.68 -6.71 -11.17
N ALA A 142 2.53 -6.32 -10.21
CA ALA A 142 3.83 -6.94 -9.99
C ALA A 142 4.38 -6.58 -8.61
N GLU A 143 5.39 -7.33 -8.17
CA GLU A 143 6.19 -7.06 -6.97
C GLU A 143 7.68 -7.29 -7.23
N GLY A 144 8.55 -6.73 -6.37
CA GLY A 144 10.01 -6.91 -6.46
C GLY A 144 10.60 -6.39 -7.78
N GLU A 145 11.62 -7.08 -8.28
CA GLU A 145 12.34 -6.70 -9.50
C GLU A 145 11.44 -6.54 -10.74
N GLU A 146 10.34 -7.30 -10.82
CA GLU A 146 9.40 -7.16 -11.93
C GLU A 146 8.71 -5.81 -11.88
N ALA A 147 8.23 -5.37 -10.71
CA ALA A 147 7.62 -4.06 -10.53
C ALA A 147 8.58 -2.93 -10.95
N ILE A 148 9.85 -3.01 -10.56
CA ILE A 148 10.89 -2.04 -10.94
C ILE A 148 11.06 -2.01 -12.46
N ARG A 149 11.18 -3.17 -13.10
CA ARG A 149 11.34 -3.28 -14.55
C ARG A 149 10.21 -2.60 -15.32
N TRP A 150 8.97 -2.80 -14.90
CA TRP A 150 7.79 -2.15 -15.50
C TRP A 150 7.86 -0.63 -15.38
N VAL A 151 8.23 -0.11 -14.21
CA VAL A 151 8.39 1.33 -13.97
C VAL A 151 9.47 1.94 -14.86
N THR A 152 10.63 1.29 -14.97
CA THR A 152 11.72 1.74 -15.84
C THR A 152 11.29 1.75 -17.31
N GLN A 153 10.56 0.72 -17.77
CA GLN A 153 10.02 0.65 -19.12
C GLN A 153 8.97 1.73 -19.41
N ALA A 154 8.20 2.13 -18.39
CA ALA A 154 7.24 3.23 -18.48
C ALA A 154 7.90 4.63 -18.45
N GLY A 155 9.24 4.71 -18.44
CA GLY A 155 9.98 5.98 -18.40
C GLY A 155 10.18 6.54 -16.99
N GLY A 156 9.89 5.74 -15.96
CA GLY A 156 10.14 6.09 -14.56
C GLY A 156 11.60 5.91 -14.18
N CYS A 157 12.06 6.74 -13.24
CA CYS A 157 13.31 6.51 -12.52
C CYS A 157 12.98 6.00 -11.11
N PHE A 158 13.44 4.80 -10.78
CA PHE A 158 13.47 4.26 -9.43
C PHE A 158 14.93 3.96 -9.10
N ASP A 159 15.54 4.79 -8.27
CA ASP A 159 16.88 4.59 -7.77
C ASP A 159 16.79 4.31 -6.27
N PRO A 160 16.95 3.05 -5.84
CA PRO A 160 16.84 2.67 -4.44
C PRO A 160 17.93 3.27 -3.55
N GLU A 161 19.04 3.76 -4.12
CA GLU A 161 20.14 4.38 -3.38
C GLU A 161 19.94 5.90 -3.18
N MET A 162 19.09 6.54 -3.98
CA MET A 162 18.86 7.99 -3.93
C MET A 162 17.91 8.44 -2.80
N ASP A 163 17.08 7.54 -2.27
CA ASP A 163 16.11 7.82 -1.20
C ASP A 163 16.59 7.44 0.21
N ALA A 164 17.81 6.90 0.32
CA ALA A 164 18.57 6.91 1.56
C ALA A 164 19.05 8.35 1.84
N GLY A 165 18.10 9.21 2.19
CA GLY A 165 18.41 10.56 2.68
C GLY A 165 19.44 10.49 3.81
N PRO A 166 20.27 11.55 3.99
CA PRO A 166 21.40 11.49 4.90
C PRO A 166 20.92 11.12 6.30
N GLU A 167 21.62 10.17 6.93
CA GLU A 167 21.49 9.89 8.36
C GLU A 167 21.71 11.22 9.11
N TYR A 168 20.64 11.74 9.73
CA TYR A 168 20.70 12.89 10.65
C TYR A 168 20.76 12.40 12.09
#